data_AF-A0A7C5D356-F1
#
_entry.id   AF-A0A7C5D356-F1
#
_cell.length_a   1.000
_cell.length_b   1.000
_cell.length_c   1.000
_cell.angle_alpha   90.00
_cell.angle_beta   90.00
_cell.angle_gamma   90.00
#
_symmetry.space_group_name_H-M   'P 1'
#
loop_
_entity.id
_entity.type
_entity.pdbx_description
1 polymer ?
#
loop_
_entity_poly.entity_id
_entity_poly.type
_entity_poly.pdbx_seq_one_letter_code
_entity_poly.pdbx_strand_id
1 'polypeptide(L)'
;MDLGNEGFCVYPASIRRIGDVKIALARVTGGKVLVLSKPFSGMQTRPLGSIFVVSLNSEAALSLMRFIPELRPKRLPDSPSFGFGDRLGLATPGHVRALKEAKVFPVLAQQSMRENARTG
;
A
#
# COMPACT_ATOMS: atom_id res chain seq x y z
N MET A 1 9.20 -11.05 -13.02
CA MET A 1 7.97 -11.83 -12.78
C MET A 1 7.17 -11.85 -14.06
N ASP A 2 7.15 -12.99 -14.72
CA ASP A 2 6.16 -13.27 -15.75
C ASP A 2 4.81 -13.50 -15.03
N LEU A 3 3.79 -12.72 -15.39
CA LEU A 3 2.44 -12.80 -14.80
C LEU A 3 1.42 -13.33 -15.82
N GLY A 4 1.88 -13.83 -16.97
CA GLY A 4 1.04 -14.16 -18.12
C GLY A 4 0.01 -15.26 -17.88
N ASN A 5 0.17 -16.05 -16.82
CA ASN A 5 -0.69 -17.22 -16.51
C ASN A 5 -1.15 -17.30 -15.04
N GLU A 6 -0.89 -16.26 -14.24
CA GLU A 6 -1.19 -16.28 -12.80
C GLU A 6 -2.52 -15.59 -12.48
N GLY A 7 -3.33 -16.21 -11.61
CA GLY A 7 -4.56 -15.59 -11.11
C GLY A 7 -4.25 -14.43 -10.16
N PHE A 8 -4.92 -13.30 -10.36
CA PHE A 8 -4.88 -12.15 -9.44
C PHE A 8 -6.07 -12.20 -8.48
N CYS A 9 -5.81 -12.10 -7.18
CA CYS A 9 -6.86 -11.89 -6.19
C CYS A 9 -6.85 -10.43 -5.74
N VAL A 10 -7.81 -9.64 -6.22
CA VAL A 10 -7.96 -8.23 -5.86
C VAL A 10 -8.43 -8.10 -4.41
N TYR A 11 -7.83 -7.18 -3.64
CA TYR A 11 -8.35 -6.80 -2.33
C TYR A 11 -9.51 -5.79 -2.51
N PRO A 12 -10.78 -6.16 -2.27
CA PRO A 12 -11.90 -5.31 -2.67
C PRO A 12 -11.88 -3.92 -2.01
N ALA A 13 -11.50 -3.85 -0.74
CA ALA A 13 -11.40 -2.61 0.02
C ALA A 13 -10.29 -1.65 -0.48
N SER A 14 -9.39 -2.13 -1.35
CA SER A 14 -8.31 -1.33 -1.95
C SER A 14 -8.70 -0.66 -3.26
N ILE A 15 -9.86 -0.99 -3.84
CA ILE A 15 -10.30 -0.40 -5.10
C ILE A 15 -10.53 1.10 -4.89
N ARG A 16 -9.89 1.92 -5.71
CA ARG A 16 -10.02 3.38 -5.75
C ARG A 16 -10.12 3.83 -7.20
N ARG A 17 -10.64 5.04 -7.38
CA ARG A 17 -10.66 5.73 -8.66
C ARG A 17 -9.98 7.09 -8.50
N ILE A 18 -8.98 7.35 -9.33
CA ILE A 18 -8.21 8.59 -9.37
C ILE A 18 -8.43 9.17 -10.77
N GLY A 19 -9.25 10.21 -10.88
CA GLY A 19 -9.74 10.69 -12.18
C GLY A 19 -10.48 9.58 -12.91
N ASP A 20 -9.99 9.20 -14.09
CA ASP A 20 -10.53 8.13 -14.93
C ASP A 20 -9.79 6.78 -14.77
N VAL A 21 -8.78 6.71 -13.90
CA VAL A 21 -7.99 5.50 -13.65
C VAL A 21 -8.57 4.76 -12.43
N LYS A 22 -8.95 3.50 -12.61
CA LYS A 22 -9.27 2.58 -11.52
C LYS A 22 -7.99 1.89 -11.08
N ILE A 23 -7.72 1.91 -9.78
CA ILE A 23 -6.55 1.26 -9.17
C ILE A 23 -7.00 0.31 -8.07
N ALA A 24 -6.28 -0.81 -7.91
CA ALA A 24 -6.47 -1.71 -6.79
C ALA A 24 -5.16 -2.41 -6.41
N LEU A 25 -5.07 -2.86 -5.16
CA LEU A 25 -4.05 -3.80 -4.72
C LEU A 25 -4.53 -5.22 -5.07
N ALA A 26 -3.65 -6.04 -5.61
CA ALA A 26 -3.90 -7.45 -5.90
C ALA A 26 -2.82 -8.34 -5.29
N ARG A 27 -3.20 -9.55 -4.92
CA ARG A 27 -2.28 -10.64 -4.56
C ARG A 27 -2.03 -11.51 -5.79
N VAL A 28 -0.77 -11.87 -5.97
CA VAL A 28 -0.26 -12.79 -7.00
C VAL A 28 0.62 -13.85 -6.35
N THR A 29 1.04 -14.86 -7.10
CA THR A 29 2.09 -15.76 -6.62
C THR A 29 3.36 -14.94 -6.41
N GLY A 30 4.00 -15.07 -5.25
CA GLY A 30 5.21 -14.30 -4.91
C GLY A 30 4.98 -12.88 -4.35
N GLY A 31 3.73 -12.42 -4.16
CA GLY A 31 3.49 -11.22 -3.37
C GLY A 31 2.27 -10.40 -3.74
N LYS A 32 2.43 -9.08 -3.72
CA LYS A 32 1.38 -8.10 -4.02
C LYS A 32 1.84 -7.15 -5.10
N VAL A 33 0.90 -6.70 -5.92
CA VAL A 33 1.10 -5.72 -6.99
C VAL A 33 -0.05 -4.71 -6.98
N LEU A 34 0.17 -3.54 -7.57
CA LEU A 34 -0.93 -2.66 -7.97
C LEU A 34 -1.39 -3.03 -9.36
N VAL A 35 -2.70 -3.04 -9.57
CA VAL A 35 -3.34 -3.19 -10.87
C VAL A 35 -4.10 -1.92 -11.21
N LEU A 36 -4.00 -1.48 -12.46
CA LEU A 36 -4.58 -0.25 -12.98
C LEU A 36 -5.37 -0.52 -14.25
N SER A 37 -6.44 0.24 -14.48
CA SER A 37 -7.19 0.19 -15.74
C SER A 37 -6.50 0.92 -16.90
N LYS A 38 -5.57 1.83 -16.59
CA LYS A 38 -4.81 2.66 -17.55
C LYS A 38 -3.42 2.95 -16.97
N PRO A 39 -2.42 3.30 -17.81
CA PRO A 39 -1.15 3.79 -17.29
C PRO A 39 -1.35 5.02 -16.42
N PHE A 40 -0.50 5.20 -15.41
CA PHE A 40 -0.63 6.26 -14.44
C PHE A 40 0.70 7.00 -14.27
N SER A 41 0.67 8.33 -14.44
CA SER A 41 1.88 9.14 -14.43
C SER A 41 2.65 9.04 -13.10
N GLY A 42 3.97 8.92 -13.19
CA GLY A 42 4.86 8.73 -12.04
C GLY A 42 4.92 7.30 -11.51
N MET A 43 4.47 6.31 -12.29
CA MET A 43 4.67 4.89 -11.98
C MET A 43 5.13 4.15 -13.22
N GLN A 44 6.12 3.28 -13.06
CA GLN A 44 6.51 2.35 -14.12
C GLN A 44 5.50 1.21 -14.20
N THR A 45 4.76 1.16 -15.31
CA THR A 45 3.71 0.19 -15.55
C THR A 45 4.15 -0.87 -16.55
N ARG A 46 3.77 -2.13 -16.31
CA ARG A 46 3.88 -3.21 -17.28
C ARG A 46 2.48 -3.64 -17.75
N PRO A 47 2.19 -3.68 -19.06
CA PRO A 47 0.90 -4.15 -19.55
C PRO A 47 0.71 -5.64 -19.29
N LEU A 48 -0.54 -6.04 -19.02
CA LEU A 48 -0.98 -7.42 -18.90
C LEU A 48 -2.44 -7.54 -19.35
N GLY A 49 -2.66 -8.03 -20.57
CA GLY A 49 -4.00 -8.05 -21.16
C GLY A 49 -4.58 -6.64 -21.26
N SER A 50 -5.76 -6.42 -20.67
CA SER A 50 -6.44 -5.12 -20.63
C SER A 50 -6.12 -4.26 -19.40
N ILE A 51 -5.21 -4.71 -18.54
CA ILE A 51 -4.79 -3.99 -17.33
C ILE A 51 -3.30 -3.66 -17.36
N PHE A 52 -2.88 -2.83 -16.41
CA PHE A 52 -1.48 -2.47 -16.18
C PHE A 52 -1.09 -2.85 -14.76
N VAL A 53 0.12 -3.38 -14.60
CA VAL A 53 0.67 -3.84 -13.32
C VAL A 53 1.82 -2.92 -12.91
N VAL A 54 1.85 -2.57 -11.63
CA VAL A 54 2.94 -1.79 -11.01
C VAL A 54 3.48 -2.55 -9.81
N SER A 55 4.81 -2.69 -9.76
CA SER A 55 5.52 -3.25 -8.61
C SER A 55 5.40 -2.33 -7.40
N LEU A 56 5.28 -2.91 -6.20
CA LEU A 56 5.22 -2.13 -4.96
C LEU A 56 6.63 -1.65 -4.59
N ASN A 57 6.92 -0.39 -4.89
CA ASN A 57 8.19 0.26 -4.56
C ASN A 57 7.96 1.68 -4.03
N SER A 58 9.04 2.33 -3.58
CA SER A 58 8.98 3.67 -2.99
C SER A 58 8.47 4.73 -3.99
N GLU A 59 8.81 4.62 -5.26
CA GLU A 59 8.32 5.54 -6.31
C GLU A 59 6.80 5.44 -6.47
N ALA A 60 6.26 4.23 -6.56
CA ALA A 60 4.82 3.98 -6.61
C ALA A 60 4.14 4.48 -5.34
N ALA A 61 4.72 4.26 -4.16
CA ALA A 61 4.18 4.77 -2.89
C ALA A 61 4.11 6.30 -2.86
N LEU A 62 5.17 6.99 -3.28
CA LEU A 62 5.20 8.47 -3.37
C LEU A 62 4.17 8.98 -4.38
N SER A 63 4.03 8.31 -5.51
CA SER A 63 3.02 8.66 -6.51
C SER A 63 1.61 8.46 -5.96
N LEU A 64 1.32 7.36 -5.29
CA LEU A 64 0.03 7.17 -4.61
C LEU A 64 -0.24 8.26 -3.58
N MET A 65 0.74 8.62 -2.76
CA MET A 65 0.60 9.71 -1.77
C MET A 65 0.25 11.04 -2.44
N ARG A 66 0.76 11.34 -3.65
CA ARG A 66 0.40 12.58 -4.35
C ARG A 66 -1.10 12.65 -4.67
N PHE A 67 -1.72 11.53 -5.02
CA PHE A 67 -3.12 11.50 -5.48
C PHE A 67 -4.14 10.94 -4.48
N ILE A 68 -3.68 10.26 -3.42
CA ILE A 68 -4.49 9.71 -2.34
C ILE A 68 -3.96 10.30 -1.02
N PRO A 69 -4.44 11.49 -0.60
CA PRO A 69 -3.91 12.20 0.57
C PRO A 69 -3.98 11.41 1.87
N GLU A 70 -4.90 10.44 1.99
CA GLU A 70 -5.05 9.57 3.15
C GLU A 70 -3.86 8.64 3.36
N LEU A 71 -3.06 8.39 2.30
CA LEU A 71 -1.84 7.59 2.39
C LEU A 71 -0.64 8.39 2.88
N ARG A 72 -0.75 9.72 3.00
CA ARG A 72 0.32 10.56 3.53
C ARG A 72 0.35 10.44 5.06
N PRO A 73 1.55 10.32 5.67
CA PRO A 73 1.70 10.55 7.10
C PRO A 73 1.14 11.92 7.48
N LYS A 74 0.47 11.98 8.63
CA LYS A 74 -0.08 13.21 9.21
C LYS A 74 0.59 13.48 10.55
N ARG A 75 0.63 14.76 10.95
CA ARG A 75 1.08 15.14 12.29
C ARG A 75 0.18 14.47 13.34
N LEU A 76 0.77 14.18 14.49
CA LEU A 76 0.00 13.65 15.62
C LEU A 76 -1.08 14.67 16.03
N PRO A 77 -2.34 14.22 16.22
CA PRO A 77 -3.39 15.05 16.79
C PRO A 77 -3.28 15.09 18.32
N ASP A 78 -4.10 15.94 18.95
CA ASP A 78 -4.22 16.02 20.42
C ASP A 78 -4.98 14.83 21.04
N SER A 79 -5.53 13.94 20.22
CA SER A 79 -6.19 12.71 20.66
C SER A 79 -5.18 11.58 20.95
N PRO A 80 -5.54 10.56 21.76
CA PRO A 80 -4.68 9.41 22.01
C PRO A 80 -4.16 8.77 20.72
N SER A 81 -2.89 8.37 20.75
CA SER A 81 -2.24 7.68 19.63
C SER A 81 -1.64 6.35 20.08
N PHE A 82 -1.42 5.45 19.13
CA PHE A 82 -0.78 4.16 19.38
C PHE A 82 0.24 3.83 18.30
N GLY A 83 1.37 3.27 18.75
CA GLY A 83 2.50 2.86 17.93
C GLY A 83 2.36 1.44 17.39
N PHE A 84 2.29 1.29 16.07
CA PHE A 84 2.05 0.00 15.41
C PHE A 84 3.32 -0.50 14.69
N GLY A 85 4.36 -0.79 15.47
CA GLY A 85 5.65 -1.24 14.93
C GLY A 85 5.55 -2.50 14.08
N ASP A 86 6.19 -2.48 12.91
CA ASP A 86 6.15 -3.57 11.92
C ASP A 86 7.55 -3.80 11.33
N ARG A 87 8.30 -4.72 11.95
CA ARG A 87 9.68 -5.06 11.58
C ARG A 87 9.81 -5.77 10.22
N LEU A 88 8.69 -6.30 9.71
CA LEU A 88 8.68 -7.14 8.51
C LEU A 88 7.93 -6.48 7.34
N GLY A 89 7.19 -5.39 7.59
CA GLY A 89 6.33 -4.74 6.60
C GLY A 89 5.07 -5.54 6.23
N LEU A 90 4.70 -6.54 7.04
CA LEU A 90 3.59 -7.46 6.76
C LEU A 90 2.39 -7.30 7.70
N ALA A 91 2.58 -6.71 8.88
CA ALA A 91 1.57 -6.63 9.93
C ALA A 91 0.58 -5.47 9.72
N THR A 92 0.99 -4.42 9.00
CA THR A 92 0.20 -3.19 8.79
C THR A 92 -1.27 -3.41 8.38
N PRO A 93 -1.63 -4.33 7.45
CA PRO A 93 -3.03 -4.60 7.14
C PRO A 93 -3.84 -5.14 8.32
N GLY A 94 -3.21 -5.90 9.22
CA GLY A 94 -3.81 -6.36 10.48
C GLY A 94 -4.02 -5.21 11.46
N HIS A 95 -3.01 -4.32 11.60
CA HIS A 95 -3.12 -3.10 12.40
C HIS A 95 -4.31 -2.23 11.95
N VAL A 96 -4.47 -2.02 10.65
CA VAL A 96 -5.60 -1.26 10.07
C VAL A 96 -6.96 -1.91 10.38
N ARG A 97 -7.03 -3.25 10.44
CA ARG A 97 -8.29 -3.93 10.82
C ARG A 97 -8.59 -3.75 12.31
N ALA A 98 -7.60 -3.84 13.19
CA ALA A 98 -7.77 -3.66 14.63
C ALA A 98 -8.29 -2.24 14.97
N LEU A 99 -7.85 -1.23 14.19
CA LEU A 99 -8.29 0.15 14.35
C LEU A 99 -9.78 0.39 14.05
N LYS A 100 -10.49 -0.55 13.43
CA LYS A 100 -11.94 -0.43 13.25
C LYS A 100 -12.69 -0.41 14.58
N GLU A 101 -12.14 -1.08 15.59
CA GLU A 101 -12.74 -1.20 16.92
C GLU A 101 -12.09 -0.24 17.95
N ALA A 102 -11.01 0.46 17.58
CA ALA A 102 -10.22 1.28 18.48
C ALA A 102 -10.22 2.76 18.07
N LYS A 103 -10.48 3.66 19.03
CA LYS A 103 -10.48 5.13 18.81
C LYS A 103 -9.13 5.76 19.16
N VAL A 104 -8.08 5.36 18.43
CA VAL A 104 -6.72 5.91 18.58
C VAL A 104 -6.15 6.33 17.24
N PHE A 105 -5.35 7.39 17.22
CA PHE A 105 -4.61 7.78 16.03
C PHE A 105 -3.46 6.80 15.77
N PRO A 106 -3.37 6.18 14.58
CA PRO A 106 -2.40 5.13 14.34
C PRO A 106 -1.07 5.66 13.81
N VAL A 107 0.02 5.32 14.50
CA VAL A 107 1.38 5.49 13.98
C VAL A 107 1.81 4.17 13.33
N LEU A 108 1.40 3.98 12.06
CA LEU A 108 1.60 2.73 11.31
C LEU A 108 3.06 2.49 10.89
N ALA A 109 3.81 3.56 10.57
CA ALA A 109 5.22 3.48 10.23
C ALA A 109 6.05 3.84 11.46
N GLN A 110 6.36 2.84 12.29
CA GLN A 110 7.16 3.02 13.50
C GLN A 110 8.27 1.96 13.57
N GLN A 111 9.52 2.42 13.56
CA GLN A 111 10.70 1.60 13.86
C GLN A 111 11.75 2.47 14.56
N SER A 112 12.46 1.90 15.52
CA SER A 112 13.62 2.54 16.14
C SER A 112 14.90 2.33 15.32
N MET A 113 15.90 3.18 15.52
CA MET A 113 17.23 3.02 14.88
C MET A 113 17.84 1.63 15.15
N ARG A 114 17.69 1.12 16.38
CA ARG A 114 18.19 -0.21 16.75
C ARG A 114 17.47 -1.32 16.01
N GLU A 115 16.17 -1.18 15.76
CA GLU A 115 15.41 -2.17 15.00
C GLU A 115 15.81 -2.15 13.53
N ASN A 116 15.89 -0.97 12.91
CA ASN A 116 16.36 -0.80 11.53
C ASN A 116 17.74 -1.44 11.30
N ALA A 117 18.67 -1.28 12.25
CA ALA A 117 20.01 -1.87 12.16
C ALA A 117 20.02 -3.40 12.27
N ARG A 118 18.97 -4.03 12.82
CA ARG A 118 18.87 -5.48 13.01
C ARG A 118 18.11 -6.20 11.90
N THR A 119 17.27 -5.48 11.17
CA THR A 119 16.39 -6.04 10.13
C THR A 119 16.82 -5.64 8.73
N GLY A 120 18.05 -5.13 8.58
CA GLY A 120 18.64 -4.69 7.31
C GLY A 120 18.56 -5.76 6.23
#